data_AF-A0A3D2QMR1-F1
#
_entry.id   AF-A0A3D2QMR1-F1
#
_cell.length_a   1.000
_cell.length_b   1.000
_cell.length_c   1.000
_cell.angle_alpha   90.00
_cell.angle_beta   90.00
_cell.angle_gamma   90.00
#
_symmetry.space_group_name_H-M   'P 1'
#
loop_
_entity.id
_entity.type
_entity.pdbx_description
1 polymer ?
#
loop_
_entity_poly.entity_id
_entity_poly.type
_entity_poly.pdbx_seq_one_letter_code
_entity_poly.pdbx_strand_id
1 'polypeptide(L)'
;MVLVIEEQEQTGMTLGGIVTMKSPKLANSLSILLKSSYISDKRRNKEPLGDLTNLFILEDDAVHINGMELSDEQYAAFSTMFGSLAALTTGEKR
;
A
#
# COMPACT_ATOMS: atom_id res chain seq x y z
N MET A 1 -4.14 8.78 -7.59
CA MET A 1 -3.82 7.79 -6.56
C MET A 1 -4.69 8.07 -5.36
N VAL A 2 -5.36 7.03 -4.85
CA VAL A 2 -6.15 7.08 -3.61
C VAL A 2 -5.66 5.95 -2.73
N LEU A 3 -5.32 6.25 -1.48
CA LEU A 3 -4.91 5.27 -0.49
C LEU A 3 -5.77 5.48 0.76
N VAL A 4 -6.24 4.38 1.34
CA VAL A 4 -7.10 4.36 2.52
C VAL A 4 -6.46 3.41 3.51
N ILE A 5 -6.23 3.88 4.74
CA ILE A 5 -5.80 3.02 5.84
C ILE A 5 -7.01 2.82 6.74
N GLU A 6 -7.37 1.56 6.96
CA GLU A 6 -8.54 1.17 7.75
C GLU A 6 -8.09 0.31 8.92
N GLU A 7 -8.62 0.60 10.11
CA GLU A 7 -8.48 -0.27 11.27
C GLU A 7 -9.57 -1.35 11.20
N GLN A 8 -9.17 -2.61 11.19
CA GLN A 8 -10.07 -3.76 11.27
C GLN A 8 -9.93 -4.44 12.65
N GLU A 9 -11.06 -4.73 13.28
CA GLU A 9 -11.13 -5.28 14.65
C GLU A 9 -10.36 -6.61 14.85
N GLN A 10 -10.08 -7.36 13.78
CA GLN A 10 -9.45 -8.70 13.86
C GLN A 10 -8.00 -8.75 13.35
N THR A 11 -7.62 -7.87 12.42
CA THR A 11 -6.35 -7.94 11.67
C THR A 11 -5.48 -6.69 11.86
N GLY A 12 -5.97 -5.68 12.61
CA GLY A 12 -5.24 -4.44 12.85
C GLY A 12 -5.37 -3.46 11.69
N MET A 13 -4.30 -2.71 11.41
CA MET A 13 -4.30 -1.70 10.34
C MET A 13 -4.11 -2.35 8.97
N THR A 14 -4.96 -2.00 8.01
CA THR A 14 -4.89 -2.50 6.64
C THR A 14 -4.83 -1.34 5.65
N LEU A 15 -4.10 -1.53 4.55
CA LEU A 15 -3.99 -0.59 3.45
C LEU A 15 -4.85 -1.06 2.28
N GLY A 16 -5.82 -0.24 1.93
CA GLY A 16 -6.55 -0.30 0.67
C GLY A 16 -6.15 0.85 -0.27
N GLY A 17 -6.30 0.68 -1.57
CA GLY A 17 -6.14 1.82 -2.47
C GLY A 17 -6.02 1.49 -3.95
N ILE A 18 -5.96 2.55 -4.75
CA ILE A 18 -5.85 2.49 -6.20
C ILE A 18 -4.73 3.43 -6.65
N VAL A 19 -3.74 2.85 -7.36
CA VAL A 19 -2.64 3.57 -7.98
C VAL A 19 -2.80 3.52 -9.50
N THR A 20 -3.39 4.58 -10.06
CA THR A 20 -3.47 4.78 -11.51
C THR A 20 -2.14 5.27 -12.07
N MET A 21 -1.69 4.69 -13.18
CA MET A 21 -0.43 4.94 -13.85
C MET A 21 -0.67 5.55 -15.23
N LYS A 22 0.37 6.11 -15.84
CA LYS A 22 0.27 6.70 -17.19
C LYS A 22 0.08 5.68 -18.32
N SER A 23 0.32 4.39 -18.05
CA SER A 23 0.11 3.33 -19.04
C SER A 23 -0.03 1.97 -18.36
N PRO A 24 -0.72 1.01 -19.03
CA PRO A 24 -0.85 -0.37 -18.54
C PRO A 24 0.51 -1.06 -18.30
N LYS A 25 1.52 -0.76 -19.12
CA LYS A 25 2.87 -1.32 -18.94
C LYS A 25 3.50 -0.87 -17.62
N LEU A 26 3.31 0.38 -17.23
CA LEU A 26 3.80 0.90 -15.96
C LEU A 26 3.03 0.32 -14.77
N ALA A 27 1.70 0.18 -14.90
CA ALA A 27 0.87 -0.47 -13.90
C ALA A 27 1.29 -1.92 -13.67
N ASN A 28 1.57 -2.67 -14.74
CA ASN A 28 2.08 -4.03 -14.66
C ASN A 28 3.44 -4.10 -13.93
N SER A 29 4.39 -3.22 -14.28
CA SER A 29 5.68 -3.14 -13.59
C SER A 29 5.50 -2.84 -12.10
N LEU A 30 4.62 -1.92 -11.74
CA LEU A 30 4.32 -1.60 -10.34
C LEU A 30 3.71 -2.80 -9.61
N SER A 31 2.74 -3.49 -10.22
CA SER A 31 2.12 -4.69 -9.65
C SER A 31 3.16 -5.79 -9.34
N ILE A 32 4.11 -6.03 -10.25
CA ILE A 32 5.21 -6.99 -10.05
C ILE A 32 6.12 -6.55 -8.89
N LEU A 33 6.49 -5.27 -8.83
CA LEU A 33 7.34 -4.74 -7.75
C LEU A 33 6.65 -4.86 -6.38
N LEU A 34 5.37 -4.53 -6.29
CA LEU A 34 4.61 -4.66 -5.04
C LEU A 34 4.50 -6.12 -4.59
N LYS A 35 4.14 -7.03 -5.51
CA LYS A 35 4.07 -8.48 -5.23
C LYS A 35 5.42 -9.03 -4.77
N SER A 36 6.50 -8.74 -5.49
CA SER A 36 7.84 -9.23 -5.15
C SER A 36 8.33 -8.69 -3.81
N SER A 37 8.12 -7.40 -3.53
CA SER A 37 8.48 -6.79 -2.25
C SER A 37 7.72 -7.43 -1.09
N TYR A 38 6.42 -7.62 -1.24
CA TYR A 38 5.58 -8.27 -0.22
C TYR A 38 6.00 -9.72 0.04
N ILE A 39 6.23 -10.51 -1.02
CA ILE A 39 6.72 -11.89 -0.91
C ILE A 39 8.07 -11.94 -0.19
N SER A 40 8.98 -11.02 -0.53
CA SER A 40 10.30 -10.94 0.09
C SER A 40 10.21 -10.67 1.58
N ASP A 41 9.34 -9.74 1.99
CA ASP A 41 9.18 -9.38 3.40
C ASP A 41 8.56 -10.53 4.21
N LYS A 42 7.45 -11.12 3.74
CA LYS A 42 6.83 -12.29 4.39
C LYS A 42 7.80 -13.46 4.52
N ARG A 43 8.63 -13.73 3.51
CA ARG A 43 9.68 -14.77 3.58
C ARG A 43 10.74 -14.45 4.63
N ARG A 44 11.18 -13.20 4.74
CA ARG A 44 12.16 -12.77 5.74
C ARG A 44 11.62 -12.96 7.16
N ASN A 45 10.32 -12.73 7.36
CA ASN A 45 9.65 -12.83 8.66
C ASN A 45 9.09 -14.24 8.95
N LYS A 46 9.26 -15.20 8.02
CA LYS A 46 8.74 -16.58 8.10
C LYS A 46 7.21 -16.65 8.23
N GLU A 47 6.51 -15.69 7.65
CA GLU A 47 5.07 -15.60 7.65
C GLU A 47 4.46 -16.31 6.43
N PRO A 48 3.24 -16.86 6.54
CA PRO A 48 2.53 -17.38 5.38
C PRO A 48 2.22 -16.24 4.39
N LEU A 49 2.32 -16.54 3.10
CA LEU A 49 2.09 -15.54 2.04
C LEU A 49 0.61 -15.15 1.87
N GLY A 50 -0.31 -15.97 2.35
CA GLY A 50 -1.75 -15.80 2.11
C GLY A 50 -2.11 -15.91 0.61
N ASP A 51 -3.29 -15.39 0.25
CA ASP A 51 -3.73 -15.30 -1.15
C ASP A 51 -3.30 -13.96 -1.78
N LEU A 52 -2.18 -14.00 -2.50
CA LEU A 52 -1.61 -12.85 -3.21
C LEU A 52 -2.44 -12.42 -4.43
N THR A 53 -3.33 -13.29 -4.90
CA THR A 53 -4.11 -13.07 -6.12
C THR A 53 -5.07 -11.91 -5.96
N ASN A 54 -5.62 -11.76 -4.74
CA ASN A 54 -6.60 -10.74 -4.41
C ASN A 54 -5.98 -9.48 -3.76
N LEU A 55 -4.71 -9.54 -3.34
CA LEU A 55 -4.04 -8.45 -2.64
C LEU A 55 -3.61 -7.31 -3.58
N PHE A 56 -3.05 -7.66 -4.74
CA PHE A 56 -2.56 -6.71 -5.75
C PHE A 56 -3.17 -7.03 -7.12
N ILE A 57 -4.28 -6.37 -7.44
CA ILE A 57 -5.04 -6.59 -8.67
C ILE A 57 -4.60 -5.55 -9.70
N LEU A 58 -4.25 -6.02 -10.89
CA LEU A 58 -3.94 -5.16 -12.04
C LEU A 58 -5.20 -5.04 -12.88
N GLU A 59 -5.69 -3.82 -13.08
CA GLU A 59 -6.85 -3.51 -13.93
C GLU A 59 -6.47 -2.33 -14.84
N ASP A 60 -6.36 -2.60 -16.14
CA ASP A 60 -5.89 -1.64 -17.16
C ASP A 60 -4.59 -0.91 -16.78
N ASP A 61 -4.68 0.39 -16.48
CA ASP A 61 -3.58 1.25 -16.09
C ASP A 61 -3.52 1.50 -14.58
N ALA A 62 -4.26 0.73 -13.78
CA ALA A 62 -4.32 0.87 -12.33
C ALA A 62 -3.91 -0.42 -11.59
N VAL A 63 -3.32 -0.22 -10.41
CA VAL A 63 -3.07 -1.28 -9.43
C VAL A 63 -3.94 -1.05 -8.21
N HIS A 64 -4.78 -2.02 -7.90
CA HIS A 64 -5.63 -2.06 -6.72
C HIS A 64 -4.93 -2.84 -5.63
N ILE A 65 -4.88 -2.25 -4.44
CA ILE A 65 -4.37 -2.85 -3.21
C ILE A 65 -5.57 -3.12 -2.33
N ASN A 66 -5.79 -4.38 -1.97
CA ASN A 66 -6.96 -4.78 -1.18
C ASN A 66 -6.53 -5.30 0.18
N GLY A 67 -6.69 -4.48 1.22
CA GLY A 67 -6.58 -4.91 2.61
C GLY A 67 -5.21 -5.48 2.97
N MET A 68 -4.12 -4.85 2.51
CA MET A 68 -2.77 -5.28 2.88
C MET A 68 -2.52 -4.95 4.35
N GLU A 69 -2.32 -5.96 5.18
CA GLU A 69 -1.94 -5.78 6.58
C GLU A 69 -0.67 -4.93 6.70
N LEU A 70 -0.71 -3.95 7.59
CA LEU A 70 0.40 -3.09 7.93
C LEU A 70 0.95 -3.49 9.30
N SER A 71 2.27 -3.61 9.40
CA SER A 71 2.92 -3.59 10.71
C SER A 71 2.84 -2.18 11.32
N ASP A 72 3.01 -2.10 12.64
CA ASP A 72 3.05 -0.81 13.36
C ASP A 72 4.12 0.14 12.78
N GLU A 73 5.27 -0.42 12.38
CA GLU A 73 6.36 0.34 11.75
C GLU A 73 5.93 0.89 10.38
N GLN A 74 5.25 0.09 9.57
CA GLN A 74 4.74 0.52 8.26
C GLN A 74 3.64 1.57 8.40
N TYR A 75 2.73 1.40 9.35
CA TYR A 75 1.69 2.39 9.66
C TYR A 75 2.29 3.72 10.14
N ALA A 76 3.28 3.67 11.03
CA ALA A 76 3.97 4.88 11.50
C ALA A 76 4.70 5.60 10.36
N ALA A 77 5.34 4.86 9.45
CA ALA A 77 6.00 5.41 8.27
C ALA A 77 4.98 6.09 7.33
N PHE A 78 3.85 5.45 7.05
CA PHE A 78 2.77 6.04 6.24
C PHE A 78 2.19 7.29 6.88
N SER A 79 1.91 7.25 8.19
CA SER A 79 1.40 8.39 8.95
C SER A 79 2.36 9.57 8.92
N THR A 80 3.67 9.30 9.00
CA THR A 80 4.70 10.34 8.89
C THR A 80 4.76 10.94 7.48
N MET A 81 4.77 10.10 6.45
CA MET A 81 4.80 10.55 5.05
C MET A 81 3.58 11.41 4.72
N PHE A 82 2.37 10.93 4.99
CA PHE A 82 1.15 11.66 4.67
C PHE A 82 0.88 12.82 5.62
N GLY A 83 1.28 12.72 6.89
CA GLY A 83 1.23 13.83 7.84
C GLY A 83 2.11 15.00 7.39
N SER A 84 3.30 14.73 6.85
CA SER A 84 4.17 15.77 6.30
C SER A 84 3.55 16.47 5.07
N LEU A 85 2.84 15.72 4.22
CA LEU A 85 2.12 16.27 3.07
C LEU A 85 0.92 17.13 3.51
N ALA A 86 0.21 16.72 4.56
CA ALA A 86 -0.87 17.52 5.16
C ALA A 86 -0.33 18.83 5.76
N ALA A 87 0.82 18.78 6.45
CA ALA A 87 1.47 19.97 7.01
C ALA A 87 1.98 20.94 5.92
N LEU A 88 2.53 20.41 4.84
CA LEU A 88 2.99 21.21 3.69
C LEU A 88 1.85 21.91 2.95
N THR A 89 0.68 21.26 2.86
CA THR A 89 -0.49 21.80 2.16
C THR A 89 -1.33 22.75 3.00
N THR A 90 -1.27 22.64 4.34
CA THR A 90 -1.97 23.53 5.27
C THR A 90 -1.21 24.80 5.60
N GLY A 91 0.06 24.93 5.18
CA GLY A 91 0.82 26.16 5.29
C GLY A 91 0.90 26.65 6.73
N GLU A 92 1.80 26.09 7.53
CA GLU A 92 2.25 26.76 8.74
C GLU A 92 2.81 28.14 8.36
N LYS A 93 1.94 29.15 8.44
CA LYS A 93 2.34 30.56 8.56
C LYS A 93 3.09 30.68 9.89
N ARG A 94 4.41 30.56 9.82
CA ARG A 94 5.28 31.23 10.79
C ARG A 94 5.32 32.73 10.49
#